data_AF-A0A3N6GQS3-F1
#
_entry.id   AF-A0A3N6GQS3-F1
#
_cell.length_a   1.000
_cell.length_b   1.000
_cell.length_c   1.000
_cell.angle_alpha   90.00
_cell.angle_beta   90.00
_cell.angle_gamma   90.00
#
_symmetry.space_group_name_H-M   'P 1'
#
loop_
_entity.id
_entity.type
_entity.pdbx_description
1 polymer ?
#
loop_
_entity_poly.entity_id
_entity_poly.type
_entity_poly.pdbx_seq_one_letter_code
_entity_poly.pdbx_strand_id
1 'polypeptide(L)'
;MIRRLTVFFGLVAFPAALLTSAGYVLATREPGPYQRAFEDQWDALAAGFAVTACGVPAVAHGFRLCFSVLGGLQPDNVRRGTLALIAGLLVCGVGALTLWRLLAP
;
A
#
# COMPACT_ATOMS: atom_id res chain seq x y z
N MET A 1 -5.24 -3.15 -22.28
CA MET A 1 -4.86 -2.06 -21.34
C MET A 1 -5.92 -1.79 -20.28
N ILE A 2 -7.18 -1.58 -20.67
CA ILE A 2 -8.30 -1.26 -19.75
C ILE A 2 -8.47 -2.28 -18.62
N ARG A 3 -8.47 -3.59 -18.91
CA ARG A 3 -8.59 -4.65 -17.88
C ARG A 3 -7.51 -4.57 -16.78
N ARG A 4 -6.27 -4.20 -17.12
CA ARG A 4 -5.20 -4.03 -16.13
C ARG A 4 -5.45 -2.80 -15.25
N LEU A 5 -5.86 -1.68 -15.86
CA LEU A 5 -6.22 -0.45 -15.14
C LEU A 5 -7.39 -0.70 -14.18
N THR A 6 -8.44 -1.39 -14.59
CA THR A 6 -9.59 -1.71 -13.72
C THR A 6 -9.19 -2.58 -12.55
N VAL A 7 -8.29 -3.55 -12.75
CA VAL A 7 -7.76 -4.39 -11.67
C VAL A 7 -6.92 -3.55 -10.70
N PHE A 8 -6.07 -2.65 -11.20
CA PHE A 8 -5.30 -1.72 -10.35
C PHE A 8 -6.21 -0.77 -9.55
N PHE A 9 -7.23 -0.20 -10.20
CA PHE A 9 -8.23 0.64 -9.54
C PHE A 9 -9.01 -0.14 -8.48
N GLY A 10 -9.44 -1.37 -8.77
CA GLY A 10 -10.09 -2.24 -7.79
C GLY A 10 -9.17 -2.61 -6.62
N LEU A 11 -7.88 -2.84 -6.90
CA LEU A 11 -6.85 -3.11 -5.89
C LEU A 11 -6.59 -1.91 -4.97
N VAL A 12 -6.90 -0.69 -5.39
CA VAL A 12 -6.73 0.52 -4.57
C VAL A 12 -8.05 0.94 -3.89
N ALA A 13 -9.17 0.82 -4.60
CA ALA A 13 -10.49 1.19 -4.11
C ALA A 13 -10.99 0.25 -3.00
N PHE A 14 -10.74 -1.05 -3.10
CA PHE A 14 -11.17 -2.00 -2.07
C PHE A 14 -10.46 -1.76 -0.73
N PRO A 15 -9.13 -1.59 -0.68
CA PRO A 15 -8.46 -1.17 0.55
C PRO A 15 -8.96 0.19 1.06
N ALA A 16 -9.19 1.18 0.19
CA ALA A 16 -9.68 2.50 0.62
C ALA A 16 -11.07 2.41 1.29
N ALA A 17 -11.96 1.56 0.76
CA ALA A 17 -13.25 1.28 1.37
C ALA A 17 -13.11 0.58 2.74
N LEU A 18 -12.16 -0.35 2.88
CA LEU A 18 -11.83 -0.98 4.16
C LEU A 18 -11.23 0.00 5.16
N LEU A 19 -10.40 0.94 4.71
CA LEU A 19 -9.85 1.99 5.57
C LEU A 19 -10.97 2.91 6.09
N THR A 20 -11.96 3.19 5.26
CA THR A 20 -13.13 4.02 5.63
C THR A 20 -14.01 3.34 6.65
N SER A 21 -14.32 2.05 6.47
CA SER A 21 -15.09 1.29 7.44
C SER A 21 -14.32 1.06 8.74
N ALA A 22 -13.03 0.76 8.67
CA ALA A 22 -12.18 0.60 9.85
C ALA A 22 -12.03 1.93 10.62
N GLY A 23 -11.76 3.03 9.93
CA GLY A 23 -11.65 4.37 10.50
C GLY A 23 -12.93 4.80 11.21
N TYR A 24 -14.10 4.55 10.59
CA TYR A 24 -15.39 4.83 11.21
C TYR A 24 -15.62 4.02 12.49
N VAL A 25 -15.27 2.72 12.48
CA VAL A 25 -15.41 1.85 13.66
C VAL A 25 -14.44 2.25 14.77
N LEU A 26 -13.20 2.62 14.45
CA LEU A 26 -12.23 3.10 15.44
C LEU A 26 -12.66 4.44 16.04
N ALA A 27 -13.08 5.39 15.20
CA ALA A 27 -13.53 6.71 15.61
C ALA A 27 -14.78 6.67 16.51
N THR A 28 -15.66 5.68 16.32
CA THR A 28 -16.90 5.55 17.09
C THR A 28 -16.76 4.75 18.39
N ARG A 29 -15.73 3.89 18.51
CA ARG A 29 -15.54 3.04 19.71
C ARG A 29 -14.62 3.62 20.77
N GLU A 30 -13.62 4.41 20.40
CA GLU A 30 -12.68 5.01 21.35
C GLU A 30 -12.50 6.50 21.08
N PRO A 31 -13.11 7.40 21.89
CA PRO A 31 -12.79 8.82 21.82
C PRO A 31 -11.34 9.03 22.27
N GLY A 32 -10.45 9.16 21.29
CA GLY A 32 -9.00 9.15 21.47
C GLY A 32 -8.25 9.86 20.34
N PRO A 33 -6.91 9.80 20.32
CA PRO A 33 -6.08 10.47 19.32
C PRO A 33 -6.41 10.04 17.88
N TYR A 34 -6.86 8.78 17.70
CA TYR A 34 -7.29 8.27 16.40
C TYR A 34 -8.56 8.93 15.87
N GLN A 35 -9.55 9.24 16.73
CA GLN A 35 -10.76 9.94 16.27
C GLN A 35 -10.42 11.31 15.68
N ARG A 36 -9.54 12.09 16.35
CA ARG A 36 -9.11 13.40 15.87
C ARG A 36 -8.30 13.29 14.57
N ALA A 37 -7.39 12.31 14.48
CA ALA A 37 -6.62 12.09 13.26
C ALA A 37 -7.52 11.72 12.06
N PHE A 38 -8.57 10.93 12.29
CA PHE A 38 -9.54 10.57 11.25
C PHE A 38 -10.53 11.71 10.91
N GLU A 39 -10.87 12.60 11.85
CA GLU A 39 -11.70 13.79 11.60
C GLU A 39 -10.92 14.90 10.87
N ASP A 40 -9.70 15.21 11.31
CA ASP A 40 -8.93 16.36 10.79
C ASP A 40 -8.05 16.01 9.57
N GLN A 41 -7.62 14.74 9.44
CA GLN A 41 -6.55 14.35 8.50
C GLN A 41 -6.93 13.15 7.63
N TRP A 42 -8.24 12.92 7.41
CA TRP A 42 -8.76 11.84 6.58
C TRP A 42 -8.07 11.72 5.22
N ASP A 43 -7.91 12.84 4.50
CA ASP A 43 -7.29 12.86 3.18
C ASP A 43 -5.82 12.42 3.21
N ALA A 44 -5.09 12.78 4.26
CA ALA A 44 -3.69 12.40 4.43
C ALA A 44 -3.54 10.91 4.78
N LEU A 45 -4.44 10.38 5.62
CA LEU A 45 -4.52 8.95 5.94
C LEU A 45 -4.89 8.12 4.70
N ALA A 46 -5.89 8.56 3.94
CA ALA A 46 -6.30 7.92 2.70
C ALA A 46 -5.18 7.93 1.66
N ALA A 47 -4.47 9.05 1.52
CA ALA A 47 -3.32 9.16 0.62
C ALA A 47 -2.16 8.25 1.05
N GLY A 48 -1.75 8.27 2.32
CA GLY A 48 -0.68 7.41 2.84
C GLY A 48 -0.98 5.92 2.64
N PHE A 49 -2.24 5.54 2.85
CA PHE A 49 -2.70 4.18 2.61
C PHE A 49 -2.76 3.81 1.12
N ALA A 50 -3.24 4.70 0.26
CA ALA A 50 -3.25 4.48 -1.20
C ALA A 50 -1.83 4.32 -1.76
N VAL A 51 -0.87 5.14 -1.29
CA VAL A 51 0.54 5.03 -1.62
C VAL A 51 1.09 3.67 -1.17
N THR A 52 0.79 3.25 0.06
CA THR A 52 1.20 1.93 0.57
C THR A 52 0.63 0.80 -0.29
N ALA A 53 -0.67 0.84 -0.61
CA ALA A 53 -1.35 -0.16 -1.42
C ALA A 53 -0.79 -0.25 -2.85
N CYS A 54 -0.34 0.87 -3.43
CA CYS A 54 0.32 0.90 -4.73
C CYS A 54 1.71 0.23 -4.73
N GLY A 55 2.43 0.23 -3.60
CA GLY A 55 3.73 -0.43 -3.46
C GLY A 55 3.63 -1.97 -3.39
N VAL A 56 2.54 -2.50 -2.80
CA VAL A 56 2.29 -3.94 -2.64
C VAL A 56 2.38 -4.75 -3.95
N PRO A 57 1.71 -4.37 -5.06
CA PRO A 57 1.81 -5.12 -6.31
C PRO A 57 3.22 -5.10 -6.91
N ALA A 58 4.00 -4.03 -6.71
CA ALA A 58 5.40 -3.96 -7.16
C ALA A 58 6.29 -4.92 -6.34
N VAL A 59 6.10 -4.97 -5.02
CA VAL A 59 6.78 -5.95 -4.13
C VAL A 59 6.41 -7.38 -4.52
N ALA A 60 5.12 -7.66 -4.72
CA ALA A 60 4.64 -8.99 -5.11
C ALA A 60 5.19 -9.41 -6.48
N HIS A 61 5.29 -8.47 -7.43
CA HIS A 61 5.90 -8.72 -8.73
C HIS A 61 7.39 -9.01 -8.62
N GLY A 62 8.12 -8.22 -7.84
CA GLY A 62 9.55 -8.43 -7.58
C GLY A 62 9.83 -9.78 -6.91
N PHE A 63 9.04 -10.15 -5.89
CA PHE A 63 9.11 -11.48 -5.25
C PHE A 63 8.89 -12.60 -6.25
N ARG A 64 7.88 -12.46 -7.11
CA ARG A 64 7.59 -13.47 -8.13
C ARG A 64 8.72 -13.60 -9.14
N LEU A 65 9.36 -12.52 -9.55
CA LEU A 65 10.49 -12.57 -10.49
C LEU A 65 11.76 -13.15 -9.84
N CYS A 66 12.04 -12.82 -8.58
CA CYS A 66 13.23 -13.30 -7.88
C CYS A 66 13.13 -14.76 -7.41
N PHE A 67 11.95 -15.19 -6.95
CA PHE A 67 11.80 -16.47 -6.23
C PHE A 67 10.90 -17.50 -6.93
N SER A 68 10.24 -17.16 -8.06
CA SER A 68 9.53 -18.17 -8.85
C SER A 68 10.51 -19.00 -9.66
N VAL A 69 10.26 -20.31 -9.76
CA VAL A 69 11.00 -21.24 -10.61
C VAL A 69 11.09 -20.75 -12.07
N LEU A 70 10.05 -20.10 -12.58
CA LEU A 70 10.02 -19.52 -13.93
C LEU A 70 10.78 -18.20 -14.06
N GLY A 71 11.02 -17.49 -12.95
CA GLY A 71 11.67 -16.17 -12.93
C GLY A 71 13.15 -16.22 -12.56
N GLY A 72 13.51 -16.97 -11.51
CA GLY A 72 14.85 -17.00 -10.93
C GLY A 72 15.91 -17.69 -11.80
N LEU A 73 15.51 -18.49 -12.78
CA LEU A 73 16.42 -19.15 -13.73
C LEU A 73 16.94 -18.22 -14.83
N GLN A 74 16.35 -17.03 -15.00
CA GLN A 74 16.80 -16.02 -15.97
C GLN A 74 17.54 -14.88 -15.25
N PRO A 75 18.84 -14.65 -15.53
CA PRO A 75 19.65 -13.66 -14.81
C PRO A 75 19.13 -12.22 -14.94
N ASP A 76 18.51 -11.88 -16.08
CA ASP A 76 17.90 -10.56 -16.29
C ASP A 76 16.62 -10.35 -15.47
N ASN A 77 15.88 -11.42 -15.16
CA ASN A 77 14.66 -11.35 -14.38
C ASN A 77 14.96 -11.15 -12.89
N VAL A 78 16.08 -11.69 -12.39
CA VAL A 78 16.53 -11.43 -11.02
C VAL A 78 16.85 -9.95 -10.83
N ARG A 79 17.61 -9.34 -11.74
CA ARG A 79 17.92 -7.89 -11.65
C ARG A 79 16.66 -7.03 -11.69
N ARG A 80 15.72 -7.33 -12.60
CA ARG A 80 14.43 -6.62 -12.69
C ARG A 80 13.54 -6.85 -11.47
N GLY A 81 13.54 -8.08 -10.94
CA GLY A 81 12.82 -8.44 -9.74
C GLY A 81 13.33 -7.69 -8.51
N THR A 82 14.66 -7.62 -8.34
CA THR A 82 15.29 -6.88 -7.24
C THR A 82 14.99 -5.38 -7.33
N LEU A 83 15.05 -4.79 -8.53
CA LEU A 83 14.68 -3.38 -8.73
C LEU A 83 13.20 -3.13 -8.40
N ALA A 84 12.30 -4.01 -8.84
CA ALA A 84 10.87 -3.91 -8.52
C ALA A 84 10.61 -4.07 -7.01
N LEU A 85 11.36 -4.95 -6.34
CA LEU A 85 11.31 -5.14 -4.89
C LEU A 85 11.75 -3.89 -4.14
N ILE A 86 12.91 -3.32 -4.49
CA ILE A 86 13.42 -2.10 -3.86
C ILE A 86 12.45 -0.94 -4.08
N ALA A 87 11.99 -0.73 -5.32
CA ALA A 87 11.04 0.33 -5.63
C ALA A 87 9.71 0.14 -4.87
N GLY A 88 9.18 -1.08 -4.84
CA GLY A 88 7.97 -1.39 -4.10
C GLY A 88 8.12 -1.17 -2.59
N LEU A 89 9.25 -1.59 -2.02
CA LEU A 89 9.55 -1.37 -0.60
C LEU A 89 9.71 0.11 -0.26
N LEU A 90 10.32 0.90 -1.13
CA LEU A 90 10.42 2.36 -0.95
C LEU A 90 9.04 3.02 -0.96
N VAL A 91 8.18 2.65 -1.91
CA VAL A 91 6.82 3.19 -2.01
C VAL A 91 5.97 2.77 -0.80
N CYS A 92 6.02 1.50 -0.40
CA CYS A 92 5.39 1.04 0.83
C CYS A 92 5.95 1.75 2.07
N GLY A 93 7.26 1.97 2.12
CA GLY A 93 7.93 2.66 3.22
C GLY A 93 7.48 4.10 3.36
N VAL A 94 7.37 4.85 2.26
CA VAL A 94 6.87 6.24 2.26
C VAL A 94 5.41 6.28 2.74
N GLY A 95 4.56 5.38 2.23
CA GLY A 95 3.17 5.27 2.68
C GLY A 95 3.04 4.90 4.16
N ALA A 96 3.82 3.93 4.63
CA ALA A 96 3.83 3.52 6.04
C ALA A 96 4.39 4.60 6.96
N LEU A 97 5.42 5.34 6.52
CA LEU A 97 6.04 6.39 7.31
C LEU A 97 5.16 7.65 7.40
N THR A 98 4.44 7.98 6.34
CA THR A 98 3.39 9.02 6.38
C THR A 98 2.27 8.62 7.32
N LEU A 99 1.75 7.39 7.23
CA LEU A 99 0.77 6.87 8.18
C LEU A 99 1.30 6.91 9.63
N TRP A 100 2.53 6.45 9.86
CA TRP A 100 3.15 6.48 11.18
C TRP A 100 3.25 7.89 11.76
N ARG A 101 3.63 8.89 10.95
CA ARG A 101 3.69 10.29 11.38
C ARG A 101 2.34 10.89 11.74
N LEU A 102 1.26 10.43 11.11
CA LEU A 102 -0.11 10.90 11.33
C LEU A 102 -0.78 10.19 12.53
N LEU A 103 -0.38 8.95 12.81
CA LEU A 103 -0.99 8.08 13.81
C LEU A 103 -0.19 7.98 15.11
N ALA A 104 1.12 8.28 15.09
CA ALA A 104 1.96 8.29 16.28
C ALA A 104 1.67 9.54 17.14
N PRO A 105 1.59 9.38 18.48
CA PRO A 105 1.36 10.48 19.40
C PRO A 105 2.54 11.47 19.50
#